data_AF-A0A3M4XTS7-F1
#
_entry.id   AF-A0A3M4XTS7-F1
#
_cell.length_a   1.000
_cell.length_b   1.000
_cell.length_c   1.000
_cell.angle_alpha   90.00
_cell.angle_beta   90.00
_cell.angle_gamma   90.00
#
_symmetry.space_group_name_H-M   'P 1'
#
loop_
_entity.id
_entity.type
_entity.pdbx_description
1 polymer ?
#
loop_
_entity_poly.entity_id
_entity_poly.type
_entity_poly.pdbx_seq_one_letter_code
_entity_poly.pdbx_strand_id
1 'polypeptide(L)'
;MNVNMQCVGTSISFNQFETIFNAAGLNSTISLSDANAFPPANMLPLIANANTKKLSLQVSGRSVSAPGLIEMINTATGANTVISIDEMNNYPITSVDQIVAAIGAKPYPISINGGAVNQTTAPPLINALSNPSTPLSLNSLNSLVDEAVTAVLAAIGSKTYSISLDGSLSTPTSIIETIGKIGENSNISLSNSRFINADAMSQTLASVGAKKFAITFDAPDFTVPYLKSFVASAGPNTSITLTTSQVLTTSDLLEILTLNGDRKLTLEFNGRQLSVDPVNGDKLQQVVAAANTSHTISVNTIQYPPLSYILPIIQSSANTNMVLSYNGSQLTDTEAQGNVVVRGIEVAQPTTSIIVTSVGVTNYSVENYLDIVKAAG
;
A
#
# COMPACT_ATOMS: atom_id res chain seq x y z
N MET A 1 7.07 -13.96 9.25
CA MET A 1 7.43 -12.55 9.36
C MET A 1 8.11 -12.12 8.08
N ASN A 2 7.83 -10.91 7.60
CA ASN A 2 8.49 -10.32 6.44
C ASN A 2 9.03 -8.93 6.81
N VAL A 3 10.18 -8.56 6.24
CA VAL A 3 10.76 -7.21 6.33
C VAL A 3 10.71 -6.54 4.97
N ASN A 4 10.18 -5.31 4.90
CA ASN A 4 10.22 -4.48 3.70
C ASN A 4 11.07 -3.23 3.95
N MET A 5 12.20 -3.15 3.26
CA MET A 5 13.05 -1.96 3.26
C MET A 5 12.64 -1.07 2.10
N GLN A 6 12.05 0.09 2.38
CA GLN A 6 11.60 1.05 1.37
C GLN A 6 12.61 2.18 1.24
N CYS A 7 13.42 2.07 0.21
CA CYS A 7 14.40 3.05 -0.22
C CYS A 7 13.72 4.06 -1.16
N VAL A 8 14.15 5.32 -1.10
CA VAL A 8 13.70 6.38 -2.03
C VAL A 8 14.86 6.74 -2.93
N GLY A 9 14.74 6.54 -4.25
CA GLY A 9 15.84 6.70 -5.20
C GLY A 9 16.48 8.09 -5.19
N THR A 10 15.72 9.14 -4.87
CA THR A 10 16.24 10.51 -4.76
C THR A 10 17.02 10.78 -3.48
N SER A 11 16.97 9.87 -2.50
CA SER A 11 17.51 10.09 -1.16
C SER A 11 18.57 9.08 -0.75
N ILE A 12 18.71 7.97 -1.45
CA ILE A 12 19.73 6.95 -1.21
C ILE A 12 20.73 6.91 -2.37
N SER A 13 22.01 6.71 -2.10
CA SER A 13 22.97 6.47 -3.20
C SER A 13 22.82 5.06 -3.76
N PHE A 14 23.15 4.87 -5.05
CA PHE A 14 23.10 3.55 -5.68
C PHE A 14 23.94 2.52 -4.92
N ASN A 15 25.16 2.88 -4.50
CA ASN A 15 26.06 1.96 -3.77
C ASN A 15 25.46 1.52 -2.42
N GLN A 16 24.79 2.41 -1.69
CA GLN A 16 24.11 2.05 -0.45
C GLN A 16 22.93 1.11 -0.71
N PHE A 17 22.11 1.42 -1.71
CA PHE A 17 21.00 0.57 -2.12
C PHE A 17 21.47 -0.83 -2.53
N GLU A 18 22.48 -0.91 -3.40
CA GLU A 18 23.07 -2.17 -3.84
C GLU A 18 23.65 -2.97 -2.67
N THR A 19 24.32 -2.31 -1.73
CA THR A 19 24.88 -2.95 -0.53
C THR A 19 23.77 -3.59 0.32
N ILE A 20 22.69 -2.86 0.58
CA ILE A 20 21.53 -3.37 1.36
C ILE A 20 20.85 -4.51 0.60
N PHE A 21 20.65 -4.36 -0.71
CA PHE A 21 20.04 -5.39 -1.55
C PHE A 21 20.84 -6.70 -1.57
N ASN A 22 22.16 -6.59 -1.73
CA ASN A 22 23.05 -7.74 -1.75
C ASN A 22 23.11 -8.47 -0.40
N ALA A 23 22.76 -7.81 0.71
CA ALA A 23 22.63 -8.44 2.02
C ALA A 23 21.25 -9.03 2.33
N ALA A 24 20.21 -8.70 1.56
CA ALA A 24 18.84 -9.17 1.81
C ALA A 24 18.69 -10.70 1.66
N GLY A 25 18.02 -11.34 2.61
CA GLY A 25 17.64 -12.75 2.51
C GLY A 25 16.22 -12.99 2.00
N LEU A 26 15.69 -14.19 2.25
CA LEU A 26 14.41 -14.65 1.69
C LEU A 26 13.19 -13.98 2.33
N ASN A 27 13.32 -13.51 3.56
CA ASN A 27 12.25 -12.82 4.29
C ASN A 27 12.26 -11.30 4.07
N SER A 28 13.26 -10.80 3.33
CA SER A 28 13.42 -9.38 3.05
C SER A 28 13.00 -9.04 1.63
N THR A 29 12.10 -8.08 1.50
CA THR A 29 11.85 -7.38 0.23
C THR A 29 12.54 -6.03 0.28
N ILE A 30 13.38 -5.75 -0.70
CA ILE A 30 14.00 -4.44 -0.86
C ILE A 30 13.25 -3.70 -1.96
N SER A 31 12.62 -2.60 -1.58
CA SER A 31 11.81 -1.77 -2.46
C SER A 31 12.55 -0.48 -2.77
N LEU A 32 12.53 -0.07 -4.03
CA LEU A 32 13.03 1.23 -4.46
C LEU A 32 11.88 2.04 -5.07
N SER A 33 11.40 3.04 -4.34
CA SER A 33 10.52 4.06 -4.91
C SER A 33 11.33 5.02 -5.78
N ASP A 34 10.68 5.60 -6.80
CA ASP A 34 11.34 6.51 -7.75
C ASP A 34 12.63 5.92 -8.34
N ALA A 35 12.61 4.65 -8.75
CA ALA A 35 13.78 3.94 -9.26
C ALA A 35 14.42 4.65 -10.48
N ASN A 36 13.66 5.50 -11.17
CA ASN A 36 14.12 6.39 -12.24
C ASN A 36 15.24 7.35 -11.81
N ALA A 37 15.40 7.60 -10.50
CA ALA A 37 16.47 8.43 -9.97
C ALA A 37 17.87 7.81 -10.20
N PHE A 38 17.94 6.50 -10.45
CA PHE A 38 19.17 5.82 -10.82
C PHE A 38 19.25 5.58 -12.34
N PRO A 39 20.43 5.75 -12.95
CA PRO A 39 20.62 5.44 -14.36
C PRO A 39 20.26 3.97 -14.64
N PRO A 40 19.57 3.66 -15.76
CA PRO A 40 19.29 2.28 -16.15
C PRO A 40 20.54 1.40 -16.17
N ALA A 41 21.68 1.91 -16.66
CA ALA A 41 22.95 1.20 -16.70
C ALA A 41 23.41 0.64 -15.33
N ASN A 42 23.06 1.32 -14.23
CA ASN A 42 23.35 0.85 -12.87
C ASN A 42 22.29 -0.15 -12.40
N MET A 43 21.03 0.04 -12.77
CA MET A 43 19.91 -0.82 -12.36
C MET A 43 19.93 -2.18 -13.06
N LEU A 44 20.34 -2.27 -14.32
CA LEU A 44 20.28 -3.52 -15.10
C LEU A 44 21.09 -4.66 -14.47
N PRO A 45 22.37 -4.49 -14.05
CA PRO A 45 23.09 -5.55 -13.34
C PRO A 45 22.40 -5.99 -12.05
N LEU A 46 21.84 -5.03 -11.29
CA LEU A 46 21.15 -5.32 -10.04
C LEU A 46 19.87 -6.13 -10.28
N ILE A 47 19.09 -5.78 -11.30
CA ILE A 47 17.89 -6.49 -11.73
C ILE A 47 18.25 -7.91 -12.19
N ALA A 48 19.31 -8.06 -12.99
CA ALA A 48 19.78 -9.35 -13.49
C ALA A 48 20.22 -10.28 -12.34
N ASN A 49 20.80 -9.73 -11.28
CA ASN A 49 21.29 -10.47 -10.13
C ASN A 49 20.21 -10.76 -9.07
N ALA A 50 18.97 -10.30 -9.27
CA ALA A 50 17.92 -10.43 -8.28
C ALA A 50 17.41 -11.87 -8.05
N ASN A 51 17.84 -12.86 -8.84
CA ASN A 51 17.70 -14.32 -8.65
C ASN A 51 16.74 -14.76 -7.51
N THR A 52 17.29 -14.97 -6.30
CA THR A 52 16.56 -15.46 -5.11
C THR A 52 16.10 -14.35 -4.16
N LYS A 53 16.40 -13.09 -4.47
CA LYS A 53 16.14 -11.92 -3.61
C LYS A 53 14.88 -11.21 -4.08
N LYS A 54 14.05 -10.75 -3.15
CA LYS A 54 12.83 -10.02 -3.48
C LYS A 54 13.16 -8.55 -3.75
N LEU A 55 13.06 -8.16 -5.01
CA LEU A 55 13.28 -6.80 -5.48
C LEU A 55 11.95 -6.21 -5.94
N SER A 56 11.58 -5.05 -5.41
CA SER A 56 10.44 -4.27 -5.89
C SER A 56 10.92 -2.92 -6.39
N LEU A 57 10.64 -2.60 -7.64
CA LEU A 57 10.96 -1.31 -8.25
C LEU A 57 9.68 -0.56 -8.57
N GLN A 58 9.57 0.69 -8.15
CA GLN A 58 8.52 1.59 -8.61
C GLN A 58 9.12 2.55 -9.63
N VAL A 59 8.54 2.55 -10.83
CA VAL A 59 9.05 3.29 -11.98
C VAL A 59 7.92 4.19 -12.47
N SER A 60 8.24 5.46 -12.78
CA SER A 60 7.24 6.43 -13.23
C SER A 60 7.32 6.60 -14.74
N GLY A 61 6.18 6.44 -15.41
CA GLY A 61 6.04 6.67 -16.83
C GLY A 61 6.33 8.12 -17.25
N ARG A 62 6.35 9.07 -16.31
CA ARG A 62 6.77 10.46 -16.56
C ARG A 62 8.27 10.63 -16.69
N SER A 63 9.05 9.72 -16.10
CA SER A 63 10.47 9.94 -15.86
C SER A 63 11.36 8.98 -16.64
N VAL A 64 10.98 7.72 -16.80
CA VAL A 64 11.77 6.75 -17.57
C VAL A 64 11.35 6.75 -19.04
N SER A 65 12.32 6.65 -19.95
CA SER A 65 12.04 6.49 -21.37
C SER A 65 11.48 5.09 -21.67
N ALA A 66 10.64 4.96 -22.70
CA ALA A 66 10.08 3.66 -23.08
C ALA A 66 11.16 2.61 -23.39
N PRO A 67 12.24 2.92 -24.15
CA PRO A 67 13.32 1.96 -24.36
C PRO A 67 14.01 1.52 -23.06
N GLY A 68 14.26 2.45 -22.13
CA GLY A 68 14.88 2.14 -20.84
C GLY A 68 14.00 1.22 -19.99
N LEU A 69 12.69 1.48 -19.95
CA LEU A 69 11.73 0.62 -19.26
C LEU A 69 11.68 -0.79 -19.87
N ILE A 70 11.62 -0.89 -21.20
CA ILE A 70 11.64 -2.18 -21.91
C ILE A 70 12.90 -2.98 -21.57
N GLU A 71 14.06 -2.31 -21.53
CA GLU A 71 15.33 -2.96 -21.18
C GLU A 71 15.33 -3.49 -19.73
N MET A 72 14.84 -2.69 -18.78
CA MET A 72 14.66 -3.11 -17.38
C MET A 72 13.74 -4.33 -17.27
N ILE A 73 12.58 -4.30 -17.95
CA ILE A 73 11.62 -5.40 -17.95
C ILE A 73 12.25 -6.67 -18.54
N ASN A 74 12.91 -6.57 -19.69
CA ASN A 74 13.54 -7.72 -20.34
C ASN A 74 14.67 -8.33 -19.50
N THR A 75 15.38 -7.51 -18.74
CA THR A 75 16.45 -7.93 -17.83
C THR A 75 15.90 -8.65 -16.59
N ALA A 76 14.71 -8.24 -16.14
CA ALA A 76 14.00 -8.87 -15.03
C ALA A 76 13.44 -10.25 -15.43
N THR A 77 14.30 -11.26 -15.38
CA THR A 77 13.98 -12.67 -15.73
C THR A 77 13.62 -13.51 -14.50
N GLY A 78 13.98 -13.07 -13.29
CA GLY A 78 13.69 -13.77 -12.04
C GLY A 78 12.26 -13.55 -11.53
N ALA A 79 11.66 -14.58 -10.92
CA ALA A 79 10.30 -14.54 -10.37
C ALA A 79 10.14 -13.62 -9.14
N ASN A 80 11.26 -13.18 -8.54
CA ASN A 80 11.28 -12.37 -7.32
C ASN A 80 11.46 -10.86 -7.59
N THR A 81 11.58 -10.45 -8.85
CA THR A 81 11.63 -9.03 -9.24
C THR A 81 10.27 -8.58 -9.71
N VAL A 82 9.72 -7.54 -9.07
CA VAL A 82 8.50 -6.87 -9.47
C VAL A 82 8.84 -5.44 -9.91
N ILE A 83 8.43 -5.06 -11.11
CA ILE A 83 8.51 -3.68 -11.58
C ILE A 83 7.09 -3.13 -11.64
N SER A 84 6.76 -2.25 -10.70
CA SER A 84 5.50 -1.50 -10.72
C SER A 84 5.68 -0.27 -11.60
N ILE A 85 4.79 -0.12 -12.59
CA ILE A 85 4.85 0.93 -13.60
C ILE A 85 3.71 1.90 -13.33
N ASP A 86 4.05 3.10 -12.89
CA ASP A 86 3.07 4.13 -12.61
C ASP A 86 2.82 5.06 -13.79
N GLU A 87 1.56 5.44 -13.94
CA GLU A 87 1.10 6.41 -14.95
C GLU A 87 1.53 6.04 -16.38
N MET A 88 1.21 4.81 -16.78
CA MET A 88 1.44 4.24 -18.11
C MET A 88 0.92 5.12 -19.25
N ASN A 89 -0.10 5.93 -18.97
CA ASN A 89 -0.69 6.89 -19.90
C ASN A 89 0.21 8.09 -20.27
N ASN A 90 1.43 8.19 -19.73
CA ASN A 90 2.42 9.16 -20.17
C ASN A 90 3.23 8.72 -21.41
N TYR A 91 3.09 7.46 -21.83
CA TYR A 91 3.74 6.96 -23.04
C TYR A 91 2.85 7.12 -24.28
N PRO A 92 3.44 7.38 -25.46
CA PRO A 92 2.72 7.20 -26.73
C PRO A 92 2.19 5.77 -26.86
N ILE A 93 1.03 5.61 -27.49
CA ILE A 93 0.39 4.29 -27.63
C ILE A 93 1.28 3.24 -28.28
N THR A 94 2.09 3.62 -29.28
CA THR A 94 3.05 2.72 -29.93
C THR A 94 4.11 2.18 -28.97
N SER A 95 4.51 2.97 -27.98
CA SER A 95 5.44 2.55 -26.93
C SER A 95 4.75 1.67 -25.90
N VAL A 96 3.46 1.91 -25.61
CA VAL A 96 2.67 1.06 -24.70
C VAL A 96 2.63 -0.38 -25.24
N ASP A 97 2.33 -0.57 -26.52
CA ASP A 97 2.27 -1.90 -27.12
C ASP A 97 3.60 -2.65 -26.96
N GLN A 98 4.73 -1.96 -27.16
CA GLN A 98 6.07 -2.52 -26.97
C GLN A 98 6.37 -2.86 -25.51
N ILE A 99 5.95 -1.98 -24.57
CA ILE A 99 6.12 -2.22 -23.13
C ILE A 99 5.28 -3.41 -22.69
N VAL A 100 4.02 -3.51 -23.10
CA VAL A 100 3.15 -4.66 -22.80
C VAL A 100 3.72 -5.96 -23.36
N ALA A 101 4.24 -5.93 -24.59
CA ALA A 101 4.90 -7.07 -25.19
C ALA A 101 6.13 -7.54 -24.37
N ALA A 102 6.93 -6.59 -23.85
CA ALA A 102 8.07 -6.88 -22.98
C ALA A 102 7.65 -7.45 -21.61
N ILE A 103 6.55 -6.95 -21.04
CA ILE A 103 5.99 -7.47 -19.78
C ILE A 103 5.59 -8.94 -19.96
N GLY A 104 4.95 -9.28 -21.07
CA GLY A 104 4.50 -10.64 -21.32
C GLY A 104 3.63 -11.13 -20.16
N ALA A 105 3.87 -12.35 -19.65
CA ALA A 105 3.10 -12.94 -18.54
C ALA A 105 3.53 -12.48 -17.13
N LYS A 106 4.44 -11.50 -17.00
CA LYS A 106 4.90 -11.04 -15.69
C LYS A 106 3.78 -10.30 -14.95
N PRO A 107 3.51 -10.60 -13.67
CA PRO A 107 2.43 -9.97 -12.90
C PRO A 107 2.84 -8.57 -12.40
N TYR A 108 3.37 -7.74 -13.29
CA TYR A 108 3.88 -6.41 -12.97
C TYR A 108 2.72 -5.44 -12.81
N PRO A 109 2.55 -4.80 -11.64
CA PRO A 109 1.48 -3.84 -11.45
C PRO A 109 1.64 -2.65 -12.40
N ILE A 110 0.56 -2.28 -13.06
CA ILE A 110 0.49 -1.10 -13.91
C ILE A 110 -0.58 -0.17 -13.35
N SER A 111 -0.27 1.12 -13.25
CA SER A 111 -1.27 2.14 -12.93
C SER A 111 -1.47 3.14 -14.06
N ILE A 112 -2.70 3.60 -14.19
CA ILE A 112 -3.10 4.69 -15.08
C ILE A 112 -3.68 5.80 -14.20
N ASN A 113 -3.26 7.02 -14.46
CA ASN A 113 -3.85 8.20 -13.82
C ASN A 113 -5.06 8.68 -14.61
N GLY A 114 -6.26 8.40 -14.12
CA GLY A 114 -7.55 8.78 -14.72
C GLY A 114 -7.69 10.29 -14.94
N GLY A 115 -7.13 11.12 -14.07
CA GLY A 115 -7.13 12.59 -14.25
C GLY A 115 -6.29 13.08 -15.43
N ALA A 116 -5.39 12.25 -15.94
CA ALA A 116 -4.54 12.56 -17.08
C ALA A 116 -4.94 11.81 -18.36
N VAL A 117 -6.05 11.07 -18.35
CA VAL A 117 -6.57 10.35 -19.52
C VAL A 117 -7.66 11.18 -20.21
N ASN A 118 -7.70 11.16 -21.54
CA ASN A 118 -8.79 11.77 -22.31
C ASN A 118 -9.60 10.69 -23.06
N GLN A 119 -10.76 11.09 -23.56
CA GLN A 119 -11.75 10.17 -24.16
C GLN A 119 -11.24 9.46 -25.43
N THR A 120 -10.27 10.06 -26.14
CA THR A 120 -9.74 9.51 -27.38
C THR A 120 -8.53 8.59 -27.16
N THR A 121 -7.78 8.78 -26.07
CA THR A 121 -6.59 7.99 -25.75
C THR A 121 -6.87 6.84 -24.78
N ALA A 122 -7.94 6.91 -23.97
CA ALA A 122 -8.26 5.88 -22.98
C ALA A 122 -8.55 4.51 -23.59
N PRO A 123 -9.45 4.37 -24.58
CA PRO A 123 -9.82 3.05 -25.07
C PRO A 123 -8.65 2.32 -25.75
N PRO A 124 -7.85 2.95 -26.64
CA PRO A 124 -6.66 2.31 -27.20
C PRO A 124 -5.67 1.86 -26.12
N LEU A 125 -5.42 2.69 -25.11
CA LEU A 125 -4.51 2.37 -24.02
C LEU A 125 -4.98 1.15 -23.21
N ILE A 126 -6.25 1.13 -22.80
CA ILE A 126 -6.81 0.02 -22.01
C ILE A 126 -6.89 -1.27 -22.83
N ASN A 127 -7.13 -1.15 -24.14
CA ASN A 127 -7.13 -2.28 -25.05
C ASN A 127 -5.72 -2.87 -25.22
N ALA A 128 -4.68 -2.03 -25.27
CA ALA A 128 -3.29 -2.49 -25.30
C ALA A 128 -2.93 -3.28 -24.03
N LEU A 129 -3.46 -2.90 -22.87
CA LEU A 129 -3.24 -3.56 -21.57
C LEU A 129 -4.09 -4.83 -21.37
N SER A 130 -4.18 -5.68 -22.40
CA SER A 130 -5.08 -6.83 -22.47
C SER A 130 -4.65 -8.08 -21.70
N ASN A 131 -3.46 -8.10 -21.10
CA ASN A 131 -2.97 -9.31 -20.45
C ASN A 131 -3.74 -9.59 -19.14
N PRO A 132 -4.45 -10.73 -19.02
CA PRO A 132 -5.24 -11.06 -17.84
C PRO A 132 -4.39 -11.28 -16.56
N SER A 133 -3.08 -11.47 -16.69
CA SER A 133 -2.17 -11.72 -15.57
C SER A 133 -1.54 -10.45 -14.99
N THR A 134 -1.70 -9.30 -15.64
CA THR A 134 -1.10 -8.02 -15.24
C THR A 134 -2.05 -7.25 -14.33
N PRO A 135 -1.74 -7.04 -13.04
CA PRO A 135 -2.58 -6.24 -12.15
C PRO A 135 -2.66 -4.80 -12.67
N LEU A 136 -3.87 -4.34 -13.00
CA LEU A 136 -4.08 -3.01 -13.57
C LEU A 136 -4.96 -2.15 -12.67
N SER A 137 -4.45 -0.98 -12.31
CA SER A 137 -5.13 0.01 -11.48
C SER A 137 -5.47 1.27 -12.26
N LEU A 138 -6.73 1.68 -12.22
CA LEU A 138 -7.21 2.97 -12.73
C LEU A 138 -7.43 3.91 -11.56
N ASN A 139 -6.53 4.88 -11.41
CA ASN A 139 -6.56 5.80 -10.29
C ASN A 139 -7.42 7.02 -10.61
N SER A 140 -8.22 7.45 -9.65
CA SER A 140 -9.07 8.64 -9.76
C SER A 140 -10.03 8.60 -10.94
N LEU A 141 -10.71 7.48 -11.19
CA LEU A 141 -11.60 7.34 -12.35
C LEU A 141 -12.70 8.40 -12.38
N ASN A 142 -13.18 8.82 -11.21
CA ASN A 142 -14.22 9.85 -11.07
C ASN A 142 -13.74 11.29 -11.34
N SER A 143 -12.47 11.51 -11.68
CA SER A 143 -12.04 12.81 -12.22
C SER A 143 -12.42 12.99 -13.70
N LEU A 144 -12.83 11.91 -14.37
CA LEU A 144 -13.28 11.93 -15.76
C LEU A 144 -14.73 12.41 -15.87
N VAL A 145 -15.05 13.00 -17.02
CA VAL A 145 -16.44 13.24 -17.41
C VAL A 145 -17.16 11.92 -17.72
N ASP A 146 -18.49 11.93 -17.64
CA ASP A 146 -19.32 10.72 -17.69
C ASP A 146 -19.16 9.89 -18.97
N GLU A 147 -19.01 10.57 -20.11
CA GLU A 147 -18.77 9.94 -21.42
C GLU A 147 -17.43 9.20 -21.43
N ALA A 148 -16.40 9.79 -20.81
CA ALA A 148 -15.06 9.21 -20.74
C ALA A 148 -15.02 8.03 -19.76
N VAL A 149 -15.73 8.09 -18.63
CA VAL A 149 -15.91 6.94 -17.73
C VAL A 149 -16.53 5.78 -18.48
N THR A 150 -17.59 6.04 -19.26
CA THR A 150 -18.29 5.02 -20.04
C THR A 150 -17.36 4.37 -21.08
N ALA A 151 -16.58 5.17 -21.80
CA ALA A 151 -15.61 4.68 -22.77
C ALA A 151 -14.49 3.83 -22.13
N VAL A 152 -13.98 4.25 -20.97
CA VAL A 152 -12.97 3.52 -20.20
C VAL A 152 -13.49 2.16 -19.74
N LEU A 153 -14.67 2.14 -19.12
CA LEU A 153 -15.28 0.92 -18.60
C LEU A 153 -15.67 -0.06 -19.72
N ALA A 154 -16.07 0.44 -20.89
CA ALA A 154 -16.31 -0.39 -22.07
C ALA A 154 -15.02 -1.07 -22.57
N ALA A 155 -13.88 -0.36 -22.56
CA ALA A 155 -12.58 -0.91 -22.96
C ALA A 155 -12.00 -1.92 -21.93
N ILE A 156 -12.36 -1.76 -20.66
CA ILE A 156 -12.08 -2.74 -19.60
C ILE A 156 -12.84 -4.05 -19.90
N GLY A 157 -14.13 -3.95 -20.23
CA GLY A 157 -14.97 -5.11 -20.47
C GLY A 157 -15.01 -6.04 -19.25
N SER A 158 -14.61 -7.30 -19.44
CA SER A 158 -14.63 -8.34 -18.41
C SER A 158 -13.28 -8.58 -17.70
N LYS A 159 -12.22 -7.83 -18.04
CA LYS A 159 -10.90 -8.09 -17.41
C LYS A 159 -10.93 -7.67 -15.94
N THR A 160 -10.02 -8.23 -15.13
CA THR A 160 -9.92 -7.87 -13.71
C THR A 160 -9.15 -6.57 -13.54
N TYR A 161 -9.74 -5.61 -12.84
CA TYR A 161 -9.16 -4.29 -12.58
C TYR A 161 -9.37 -3.87 -11.13
N SER A 162 -8.46 -3.01 -10.67
CA SER A 162 -8.66 -2.17 -9.51
C SER A 162 -9.00 -0.75 -9.96
N ILE A 163 -10.03 -0.15 -9.38
CA ILE A 163 -10.46 1.21 -9.66
C ILE A 163 -10.40 1.98 -8.35
N SER A 164 -9.65 3.07 -8.34
CA SER A 164 -9.65 4.01 -7.22
C SER A 164 -10.48 5.23 -7.57
N LEU A 165 -11.34 5.63 -6.64
CA LEU A 165 -12.12 6.84 -6.66
C LEU A 165 -11.65 7.75 -5.53
N ASP A 166 -11.72 9.05 -5.74
CA ASP A 166 -11.33 10.05 -4.76
C ASP A 166 -12.52 10.95 -4.43
N GLY A 167 -12.97 10.93 -3.17
CA GLY A 167 -14.11 11.71 -2.71
C GLY A 167 -14.01 13.22 -2.94
N SER A 168 -12.80 13.75 -3.15
CA SER A 168 -12.56 15.18 -3.39
C SER A 168 -12.67 15.62 -4.86
N LEU A 169 -12.65 14.67 -5.81
CA LEU A 169 -12.51 14.98 -7.24
C LEU A 169 -13.83 15.14 -7.99
N SER A 170 -14.95 14.72 -7.41
CA SER A 170 -16.28 14.84 -8.05
C SER A 170 -17.39 14.94 -7.01
N THR A 171 -18.62 15.18 -7.48
CA THR A 171 -19.79 15.15 -6.59
C THR A 171 -20.07 13.74 -6.08
N PRO A 172 -20.70 13.57 -4.90
CA PRO A 172 -21.12 12.25 -4.43
C PRO A 172 -22.06 11.53 -5.40
N THR A 173 -22.95 12.25 -6.10
CA THR A 173 -23.80 11.69 -7.15
C THR A 173 -22.97 11.06 -8.27
N SER A 174 -21.96 11.78 -8.78
CA SER A 174 -21.07 11.27 -9.83
C SER A 174 -20.27 10.03 -9.38
N ILE A 175 -19.89 9.95 -8.10
CA ILE A 175 -19.23 8.76 -7.52
C ILE A 175 -20.19 7.57 -7.54
N ILE A 176 -21.43 7.76 -7.07
CA ILE A 176 -22.47 6.72 -7.03
C ILE A 176 -22.77 6.21 -8.44
N GLU A 177 -22.92 7.11 -9.41
CA GLU A 177 -23.14 6.79 -10.82
C GLU A 177 -21.95 6.03 -11.42
N THR A 178 -20.73 6.49 -11.15
CA THR A 178 -19.50 5.81 -11.60
C THR A 178 -19.44 4.38 -11.05
N ILE A 179 -19.69 4.18 -9.76
CA ILE A 179 -19.73 2.85 -9.13
C ILE A 179 -20.80 1.96 -9.78
N GLY A 180 -21.96 2.53 -10.10
CA GLY A 180 -23.06 1.81 -10.74
C GLY A 180 -22.71 1.27 -12.13
N LYS A 181 -21.76 1.91 -12.83
CA LYS A 181 -21.26 1.49 -14.15
C LYS A 181 -20.15 0.44 -14.07
N ILE A 182 -19.48 0.31 -12.93
CA ILE A 182 -18.37 -0.64 -12.74
C ILE A 182 -18.91 -2.07 -12.69
N GLY A 183 -18.26 -2.99 -13.39
CA GLY A 183 -18.63 -4.40 -13.43
C GLY A 183 -18.52 -5.12 -12.07
N GLU A 184 -19.20 -6.26 -11.94
CA GLU A 184 -19.35 -6.98 -10.67
C GLU A 184 -18.03 -7.58 -10.12
N ASN A 185 -17.08 -7.90 -11.00
CA ASN A 185 -15.80 -8.54 -10.65
C ASN A 185 -14.65 -7.55 -10.39
N SER A 186 -14.96 -6.27 -10.15
CA SER A 186 -13.96 -5.22 -9.94
C SER A 186 -13.59 -5.03 -8.46
N ASN A 187 -12.36 -4.59 -8.21
CA ASN A 187 -11.95 -4.07 -6.91
C ASN A 187 -12.10 -2.54 -6.93
N ILE A 188 -12.93 -1.98 -6.06
CA ILE A 188 -13.14 -0.54 -5.96
C ILE A 188 -12.52 -0.03 -4.67
N SER A 189 -11.74 1.04 -4.72
CA SER A 189 -11.30 1.77 -3.53
C SER A 189 -11.81 3.20 -3.54
N LEU A 190 -12.11 3.75 -2.36
CA LEU A 190 -12.52 5.13 -2.16
C LEU A 190 -11.58 5.82 -1.16
N SER A 191 -10.82 6.80 -1.64
CA SER A 191 -10.02 7.71 -0.81
C SER A 191 -10.77 8.99 -0.48
N ASN A 192 -10.24 9.77 0.47
CA ASN A 192 -10.79 11.08 0.85
C ASN A 192 -12.30 11.05 1.17
N SER A 193 -12.74 10.02 1.89
CA SER A 193 -14.14 9.78 2.24
C SER A 193 -14.80 10.92 3.03
N ARG A 194 -14.00 11.81 3.66
CA ARG A 194 -14.48 13.00 4.38
C ARG A 194 -15.32 13.97 3.54
N PHE A 195 -15.18 13.92 2.22
CA PHE A 195 -15.97 14.75 1.30
C PHE A 195 -17.33 14.14 0.96
N ILE A 196 -17.64 12.95 1.48
CA ILE A 196 -18.90 12.23 1.25
C ILE A 196 -19.66 12.20 2.56
N ASN A 197 -20.83 12.87 2.58
CA ASN A 197 -21.70 12.89 3.75
C ASN A 197 -22.35 11.51 4.01
N ALA A 198 -22.95 11.34 5.18
CA ALA A 198 -23.49 10.06 5.64
C ALA A 198 -24.57 9.47 4.72
N ASP A 199 -25.47 10.31 4.20
CA ASP A 199 -26.54 9.87 3.30
C ASP A 199 -25.97 9.37 1.96
N ALA A 200 -25.03 10.12 1.39
CA ALA A 200 -24.36 9.75 0.17
C ALA A 200 -23.45 8.53 0.34
N MET A 201 -22.83 8.34 1.52
CA MET A 201 -22.05 7.15 1.82
C MET A 201 -22.93 5.90 1.86
N SER A 202 -24.12 6.01 2.46
CA SER A 202 -25.09 4.91 2.49
C SER A 202 -25.53 4.52 1.07
N GLN A 203 -25.76 5.50 0.19
CA GLN A 203 -26.05 5.26 -1.22
C GLN A 203 -24.84 4.70 -1.99
N THR A 204 -23.63 5.13 -1.64
CA THR A 204 -22.38 4.59 -2.20
C THR A 204 -22.26 3.10 -1.89
N LEU A 205 -22.48 2.70 -0.63
CA LEU A 205 -22.49 1.29 -0.23
C LEU A 205 -23.58 0.48 -0.97
N ALA A 206 -24.77 1.06 -1.15
CA ALA A 206 -25.83 0.42 -1.93
C ALA A 206 -25.43 0.21 -3.40
N SER A 207 -24.78 1.20 -4.02
CA SER A 207 -24.29 1.11 -5.41
C SER A 207 -23.14 0.12 -5.59
N VAL A 208 -22.28 -0.03 -4.57
CA VAL A 208 -21.24 -1.06 -4.53
C VAL A 208 -21.87 -2.45 -4.63
N GLY A 209 -22.90 -2.73 -3.81
CA GLY A 209 -23.57 -4.04 -3.81
C GLY A 209 -22.62 -5.18 -3.43
N ALA A 210 -22.51 -6.21 -4.28
CA ALA A 210 -21.65 -7.38 -4.04
C ALA A 210 -20.18 -7.20 -4.45
N LYS A 211 -19.82 -6.06 -5.05
CA LYS A 211 -18.44 -5.77 -5.52
C LYS A 211 -17.45 -5.73 -4.35
N LYS A 212 -16.17 -5.92 -4.63
CA LYS A 212 -15.11 -5.73 -3.62
C LYS A 212 -14.89 -4.24 -3.41
N PHE A 213 -14.96 -3.79 -2.17
CA PHE A 213 -14.87 -2.37 -1.83
C PHE A 213 -13.83 -2.14 -0.73
N ALA A 214 -13.00 -1.13 -0.88
CA ALA A 214 -12.06 -0.69 0.12
C ALA A 214 -12.27 0.79 0.41
N ILE A 215 -12.30 1.17 1.68
CA ILE A 215 -12.52 2.56 2.08
C ILE A 215 -11.61 2.94 3.24
N THR A 216 -11.09 4.17 3.18
CA THR A 216 -10.29 4.74 4.25
C THR A 216 -11.04 5.87 4.93
N PHE A 217 -11.07 5.87 6.26
CA PHE A 217 -11.53 6.98 7.10
C PHE A 217 -10.37 7.48 7.94
N ASP A 218 -10.21 8.80 8.04
CA ASP A 218 -9.36 9.39 9.08
C ASP A 218 -10.23 9.65 10.30
N ALA A 219 -9.98 8.92 11.40
CA ALA A 219 -10.89 8.89 12.55
C ALA A 219 -11.31 10.28 13.08
N PRO A 220 -10.44 11.32 13.12
CA PRO A 220 -10.83 12.67 13.55
C PRO A 220 -11.87 13.36 12.65
N ASP A 221 -12.00 12.96 11.39
CA ASP A 221 -12.92 13.59 10.42
C ASP A 221 -14.37 13.13 10.63
N PHE A 222 -14.62 12.15 11.51
CA PHE A 222 -15.92 11.49 11.65
C PHE A 222 -16.34 11.35 13.11
N THR A 223 -17.66 11.34 13.34
CA THR A 223 -18.20 11.03 14.66
C THR A 223 -18.14 9.52 14.93
N VAL A 224 -17.91 9.14 16.18
CA VAL A 224 -17.87 7.73 16.59
C VAL A 224 -19.17 6.98 16.24
N PRO A 225 -20.39 7.53 16.48
CA PRO A 225 -21.62 6.87 16.07
C PRO A 225 -21.71 6.62 14.57
N TYR A 226 -21.19 7.54 13.74
CA TYR A 226 -21.16 7.37 12.30
C TYR A 226 -20.22 6.22 11.89
N LEU A 227 -18.99 6.18 12.42
CA LEU A 227 -18.04 5.11 12.13
C LEU A 227 -18.61 3.73 12.49
N LYS A 228 -19.21 3.60 13.68
CA LYS A 228 -19.85 2.35 14.14
C LYS A 228 -21.02 1.94 13.22
N SER A 229 -21.87 2.88 12.85
CA SER A 229 -23.00 2.63 11.93
C SER A 229 -22.53 2.20 10.54
N PHE A 230 -21.48 2.84 10.01
CA PHE A 230 -20.88 2.46 8.74
C PHE A 230 -20.32 1.04 8.80
N VAL A 231 -19.51 0.73 9.83
CA VAL A 231 -18.94 -0.61 10.02
C VAL A 231 -20.05 -1.64 10.11
N ALA A 232 -21.09 -1.39 10.89
CA ALA A 232 -22.23 -2.31 11.03
C ALA A 232 -22.99 -2.58 9.71
N SER A 233 -23.10 -1.57 8.83
CA SER A 233 -23.88 -1.64 7.58
C SER A 233 -23.07 -2.05 6.34
N ALA A 234 -21.74 -2.02 6.39
CA ALA A 234 -20.90 -2.37 5.26
C ALA A 234 -21.13 -3.83 4.77
N GLY A 235 -21.00 -4.06 3.46
CA GLY A 235 -21.13 -5.39 2.88
C GLY A 235 -20.01 -6.37 3.30
N PRO A 236 -20.19 -7.69 3.08
CA PRO A 236 -19.20 -8.71 3.44
C PRO A 236 -17.87 -8.59 2.67
N ASN A 237 -17.90 -7.95 1.49
CA ASN A 237 -16.73 -7.73 0.64
C ASN A 237 -16.09 -6.33 0.85
N THR A 238 -16.48 -5.63 1.91
CA THR A 238 -15.91 -4.32 2.26
C THR A 238 -14.70 -4.49 3.18
N SER A 239 -13.60 -3.83 2.81
CA SER A 239 -12.40 -3.65 3.63
C SER A 239 -12.36 -2.21 4.15
N ILE A 240 -12.14 -2.02 5.45
CA ILE A 240 -12.17 -0.70 6.09
C ILE A 240 -10.78 -0.40 6.64
N THR A 241 -10.26 0.79 6.38
CA THR A 241 -9.06 1.32 7.04
C THR A 241 -9.43 2.53 7.88
N LEU A 242 -9.10 2.51 9.17
CA LEU A 242 -9.22 3.66 10.06
C LEU A 242 -7.84 4.20 10.38
N THR A 243 -7.50 5.35 9.82
CA THR A 243 -6.26 6.05 10.18
C THR A 243 -6.45 6.84 11.47
N THR A 244 -5.35 7.12 12.16
CA THR A 244 -5.37 7.93 13.39
C THR A 244 -6.20 7.27 14.52
N SER A 245 -6.26 5.94 14.56
CA SER A 245 -7.11 5.15 15.47
C SER A 245 -6.88 5.44 16.95
N GLN A 246 -5.71 5.98 17.34
CA GLN A 246 -5.38 6.35 18.71
C GLN A 246 -6.34 7.38 19.33
N VAL A 247 -7.06 8.18 18.52
CA VAL A 247 -8.01 9.19 19.01
C VAL A 247 -9.32 8.59 19.52
N LEU A 248 -9.65 7.38 19.09
CA LEU A 248 -10.82 6.65 19.55
C LEU A 248 -10.57 6.07 20.94
N THR A 249 -11.63 5.95 21.74
CA THR A 249 -11.50 5.29 23.06
C THR A 249 -11.26 3.79 22.88
N THR A 250 -10.72 3.13 23.91
CA THR A 250 -10.54 1.68 23.89
C THR A 250 -11.88 0.96 23.67
N SER A 251 -12.96 1.39 24.33
CA SER A 251 -14.29 0.78 24.14
C SER A 251 -14.81 0.93 22.72
N ASP A 252 -14.58 2.09 22.08
CA ASP A 252 -15.01 2.31 20.70
C ASP A 252 -14.28 1.39 19.72
N LEU A 253 -12.97 1.20 19.90
CA LEU A 253 -12.17 0.33 19.05
C LEU A 253 -12.58 -1.14 19.20
N LEU A 254 -12.83 -1.60 20.44
CA LEU A 254 -13.31 -2.97 20.71
C LEU A 254 -14.70 -3.21 20.11
N GLU A 255 -15.60 -2.22 20.19
CA GLU A 255 -16.91 -2.31 19.55
C GLU A 255 -16.80 -2.32 18.03
N ILE A 256 -15.93 -1.50 17.44
CA ILE A 256 -15.67 -1.50 15.99
C ILE A 256 -15.13 -2.85 15.53
N LEU A 257 -14.17 -3.46 16.25
CA LEU A 257 -13.67 -4.81 15.96
C LEU A 257 -14.82 -5.84 15.99
N THR A 258 -15.69 -5.76 16.99
CA THR A 258 -16.85 -6.65 17.13
C THR A 258 -17.85 -6.48 16.00
N LEU A 259 -18.21 -5.23 15.66
CA LEU A 259 -19.11 -4.91 14.56
C LEU A 259 -18.52 -5.34 13.21
N ASN A 260 -17.21 -5.19 13.03
CA ASN A 260 -16.52 -5.58 11.80
C ASN A 260 -16.56 -7.10 11.57
N GLY A 261 -16.43 -7.89 12.64
CA GLY A 261 -16.45 -9.35 12.57
C GLY A 261 -15.25 -9.90 11.79
N ASP A 262 -15.49 -10.79 10.83
CA ASP A 262 -14.42 -11.40 10.02
C ASP A 262 -14.09 -10.61 8.74
N ARG A 263 -14.66 -9.42 8.55
CA ARG A 263 -14.33 -8.55 7.41
C ARG A 263 -12.92 -7.97 7.59
N LYS A 264 -12.32 -7.50 6.50
CA LYS A 264 -11.00 -6.87 6.59
C LYS A 264 -11.11 -5.50 7.24
N LEU A 265 -10.42 -5.33 8.37
CA LEU A 265 -10.31 -4.04 9.05
C LEU A 265 -8.85 -3.76 9.37
N THR A 266 -8.39 -2.57 9.00
CA THR A 266 -7.08 -2.04 9.36
C THR A 266 -7.27 -0.89 10.33
N LEU A 267 -6.64 -0.98 11.50
CA LEU A 267 -6.55 0.11 12.47
C LEU A 267 -5.11 0.64 12.46
N GLU A 268 -4.92 1.90 12.06
CA GLU A 268 -3.60 2.52 12.04
C GLU A 268 -3.40 3.46 13.23
N PHE A 269 -2.37 3.18 14.01
CA PHE A 269 -1.94 3.95 15.18
C PHE A 269 -0.67 4.74 14.86
N ASN A 270 -0.56 5.92 15.48
CA ASN A 270 0.68 6.68 15.52
C ASN A 270 1.46 6.37 16.79
N GLY A 271 2.64 5.76 16.65
CA GLY A 271 3.53 5.39 17.75
C GLY A 271 3.91 6.55 18.68
N ARG A 272 4.06 7.77 18.14
CA ARG A 272 4.34 8.97 18.96
C ARG A 272 3.18 9.38 19.88
N GLN A 273 1.98 8.93 19.56
CA GLN A 273 0.75 9.29 20.27
C GLN A 273 0.19 8.10 21.06
N LEU A 274 0.93 6.99 21.12
CA LEU A 274 0.61 5.90 22.03
C LEU A 274 0.95 6.31 23.46
N SER A 275 0.02 6.05 24.36
CA SER A 275 0.17 6.22 25.79
C SER A 275 -0.50 5.06 26.51
N VAL A 276 0.02 4.75 27.69
CA VAL A 276 -0.66 3.85 28.62
C VAL A 276 -1.80 4.62 29.27
N ASP A 277 -3.03 4.12 29.18
CA ASP A 277 -4.14 4.62 30.00
C ASP A 277 -4.04 3.96 31.39
N PRO A 278 -3.78 4.71 32.47
CA PRO A 278 -3.61 4.14 33.80
C PRO A 278 -4.90 3.58 34.40
N VAL A 279 -6.07 3.93 33.86
CA VAL A 279 -7.38 3.50 34.35
C VAL A 279 -7.88 2.29 33.57
N ASN A 280 -7.81 2.36 32.24
CA ASN A 280 -8.37 1.33 31.37
C ASN A 280 -7.32 0.31 30.88
N GLY A 281 -6.05 0.47 31.26
CA GLY A 281 -4.95 -0.34 30.78
C GLY A 281 -4.45 0.09 29.39
N ASP A 282 -3.51 -0.66 28.85
CA ASP A 282 -2.92 -0.33 27.54
C ASP A 282 -3.94 -0.54 26.40
N LYS A 283 -4.27 0.55 25.69
CA LYS A 283 -5.21 0.55 24.57
C LYS A 283 -4.73 -0.33 23.41
N LEU A 284 -3.46 -0.18 23.00
CA LEU A 284 -2.93 -0.93 21.87
C LEU A 284 -2.89 -2.43 22.21
N GLN A 285 -2.45 -2.77 23.43
CA GLN A 285 -2.42 -4.15 23.89
C GLN A 285 -3.82 -4.80 23.86
N GLN A 286 -4.85 -4.10 24.35
CA GLN A 286 -6.22 -4.63 24.34
C GLN A 286 -6.78 -4.79 22.94
N VAL A 287 -6.52 -3.83 22.04
CA VAL A 287 -6.94 -3.91 20.65
C VAL A 287 -6.26 -5.07 19.94
N VAL A 288 -4.96 -5.28 20.16
CA VAL A 288 -4.21 -6.42 19.61
C VAL A 288 -4.76 -7.75 20.15
N ALA A 289 -5.07 -7.83 21.45
CA ALA A 289 -5.61 -9.04 22.06
C ALA A 289 -7.03 -9.40 21.56
N ALA A 290 -7.85 -8.40 21.22
CA ALA A 290 -9.21 -8.60 20.71
C ALA A 290 -9.27 -8.81 19.19
N ALA A 291 -8.20 -8.48 18.45
CA ALA A 291 -8.14 -8.63 17.01
C ALA A 291 -8.02 -10.11 16.58
N ASN A 292 -8.36 -10.39 15.32
CA ASN A 292 -8.29 -11.72 14.71
C ASN A 292 -7.52 -11.63 13.37
N THR A 293 -7.41 -12.74 12.64
CA THR A 293 -6.60 -12.81 11.41
C THR A 293 -7.17 -12.03 10.23
N SER A 294 -8.42 -11.55 10.30
CA SER A 294 -8.99 -10.61 9.34
C SER A 294 -8.67 -9.15 9.67
N HIS A 295 -8.19 -8.89 10.88
CA HIS A 295 -7.80 -7.57 11.35
C HIS A 295 -6.31 -7.33 11.10
N THR A 296 -5.97 -6.07 10.81
CA THR A 296 -4.60 -5.58 10.71
C THR A 296 -4.43 -4.43 11.69
N ILE A 297 -3.49 -4.58 12.63
CA ILE A 297 -3.09 -3.51 13.54
C ILE A 297 -1.77 -2.95 13.01
N SER A 298 -1.83 -1.73 12.48
CA SER A 298 -0.66 -1.03 11.94
C SER A 298 -0.21 0.03 12.93
N VAL A 299 1.08 0.11 13.22
CA VAL A 299 1.65 1.18 14.01
C VAL A 299 2.78 1.85 13.23
N ASN A 300 2.58 3.12 12.89
CA ASN A 300 3.61 3.93 12.27
C ASN A 300 4.49 4.61 13.31
N THR A 301 5.70 5.00 12.91
CA THR A 301 6.69 5.64 13.78
C THR A 301 6.94 4.84 15.06
N ILE A 302 6.99 3.51 14.93
CA ILE A 302 7.06 2.57 16.06
C ILE A 302 8.37 2.64 16.86
N GLN A 303 9.37 3.39 16.37
CA GLN A 303 10.59 3.68 17.11
C GLN A 303 10.39 4.63 18.31
N TYR A 304 9.21 5.25 18.49
CA TYR A 304 8.99 6.22 19.57
C TYR A 304 8.54 5.61 20.91
N PRO A 305 7.60 4.65 20.95
CA PRO A 305 7.28 3.98 22.20
C PRO A 305 8.51 3.24 22.78
N PRO A 306 8.70 3.22 24.11
CA PRO A 306 9.76 2.45 24.74
C PRO A 306 9.70 0.95 24.36
N LEU A 307 10.85 0.29 24.19
CA LEU A 307 10.87 -1.14 23.86
C LEU A 307 10.18 -2.00 24.93
N SER A 308 10.28 -1.62 26.21
CA SER A 308 9.57 -2.29 27.31
C SER A 308 8.05 -2.25 27.18
N TYR A 309 7.53 -1.28 26.44
CA TYR A 309 6.11 -1.14 26.12
C TYR A 309 5.74 -1.94 24.86
N ILE A 310 6.48 -1.76 23.76
CA ILE A 310 6.05 -2.32 22.47
C ILE A 310 6.40 -3.79 22.26
N LEU A 311 7.56 -4.27 22.74
CA LEU A 311 7.99 -5.65 22.47
C LEU A 311 7.02 -6.72 23.00
N PRO A 312 6.44 -6.59 24.22
CA PRO A 312 5.42 -7.53 24.69
C PRO A 312 4.17 -7.55 23.82
N ILE A 313 3.74 -6.40 23.30
CA ILE A 313 2.57 -6.29 22.42
C ILE A 313 2.84 -7.06 21.12
N ILE A 314 4.01 -6.85 20.50
CA ILE A 314 4.43 -7.56 19.29
C ILE A 314 4.45 -9.07 19.54
N GLN A 315 5.05 -9.49 20.65
CA GLN A 315 5.14 -10.90 21.02
C GLN A 315 3.76 -11.56 21.20
N SER A 316 2.76 -10.79 21.65
CA SER A 316 1.39 -11.28 21.85
C SER A 316 0.49 -11.23 20.61
N SER A 317 1.00 -10.77 19.46
CA SER A 317 0.19 -10.46 18.27
C SER A 317 -0.17 -11.64 17.35
N ALA A 318 0.05 -12.89 17.77
CA ALA A 318 -0.05 -14.07 16.90
C ALA A 318 -1.45 -14.29 16.27
N ASN A 319 -2.50 -13.71 16.85
CA ASN A 319 -3.88 -13.86 16.39
C ASN A 319 -4.31 -12.78 15.39
N THR A 320 -3.49 -11.77 15.12
CA THR A 320 -3.80 -10.66 14.20
C THR A 320 -2.66 -10.45 13.22
N ASN A 321 -2.93 -9.73 12.12
CA ASN A 321 -1.84 -9.20 11.31
C ASN A 321 -1.31 -7.94 12.01
N MET A 322 0.00 -7.90 12.26
CA MET A 322 0.64 -6.74 12.87
C MET A 322 1.59 -6.10 11.86
N VAL A 323 1.44 -4.80 11.62
CA VAL A 323 2.31 -4.05 10.72
C VAL A 323 3.05 -2.99 11.52
N LEU A 324 4.38 -3.03 11.47
CA LEU A 324 5.24 -2.14 12.24
C LEU A 324 6.06 -1.29 11.28
N SER A 325 5.74 0.00 11.20
CA SER A 325 6.41 0.92 10.29
C SER A 325 7.37 1.82 11.05
N TYR A 326 8.67 1.58 10.85
CA TYR A 326 9.76 2.40 11.32
C TYR A 326 10.09 3.45 10.26
N ASN A 327 10.31 4.70 10.68
CA ASN A 327 10.77 5.74 9.76
C ASN A 327 12.30 5.82 9.81
N GLY A 328 12.97 5.33 8.77
CA GLY A 328 14.43 5.32 8.63
C GLY A 328 15.07 6.70 8.76
N SER A 329 14.38 7.77 8.34
CA SER A 329 14.89 9.13 8.51
C SER A 329 14.86 9.61 9.97
N GLN A 330 14.22 8.87 10.86
CA GLN A 330 14.09 9.18 12.28
C GLN A 330 14.73 8.11 13.16
N LEU A 331 15.38 7.10 12.57
CA LEU A 331 16.21 6.15 13.32
C LEU A 331 17.55 6.80 13.67
N THR A 332 18.09 6.41 14.82
CA THR A 332 19.39 6.88 15.31
C THR A 332 20.27 5.69 15.66
N ASP A 333 21.59 5.86 15.56
CA ASP A 333 22.57 4.81 15.88
C ASP A 333 22.73 4.58 17.40
N THR A 334 22.01 5.33 18.24
CA THR A 334 22.31 5.55 19.67
C THR A 334 21.21 5.09 20.62
N GLU A 335 20.67 3.89 20.43
CA GLU A 335 19.83 3.29 21.46
C GLU A 335 20.66 2.39 22.38
N ALA A 336 20.56 2.62 23.69
CA ALA A 336 21.21 1.81 24.72
C ALA A 336 20.79 0.33 24.68
N GLN A 337 19.69 0.03 23.97
CA GLN A 337 19.09 -1.30 23.82
C GLN A 337 19.38 -1.91 22.43
N GLY A 338 20.26 -1.28 21.65
CA GLY A 338 20.64 -1.71 20.31
C GLY A 338 19.65 -1.25 19.23
N ASN A 339 19.76 -1.83 18.05
CA ASN A 339 18.94 -1.48 16.90
C ASN A 339 17.44 -1.83 17.14
N VAL A 340 16.59 -0.82 17.32
CA VAL A 340 15.16 -1.00 17.63
C VAL A 340 14.38 -1.84 16.63
N VAL A 341 14.77 -1.80 15.36
CA VAL A 341 14.12 -2.59 14.32
C VAL A 341 14.48 -4.06 14.50
N VAL A 342 15.76 -4.36 14.78
CA VAL A 342 16.23 -5.71 15.10
C VAL A 342 15.53 -6.25 16.34
N ARG A 343 15.37 -5.44 17.39
CA ARG A 343 14.62 -5.84 18.59
C ARG A 343 13.16 -6.18 18.28
N GLY A 344 12.52 -5.44 17.39
CA GLY A 344 11.17 -5.76 16.89
C GLY A 344 11.12 -7.06 16.09
N ILE A 345 12.12 -7.30 15.23
CA ILE A 345 12.27 -8.54 14.45
C ILE A 345 12.37 -9.77 15.36
N GLU A 346 13.18 -9.70 16.41
CA GLU A 346 13.43 -10.84 17.31
C GLU A 346 12.18 -11.37 18.02
N VAL A 347 11.19 -10.52 18.28
CA VAL A 347 9.93 -10.89 18.95
C VAL A 347 8.74 -11.01 18.00
N ALA A 348 8.97 -10.75 16.71
CA ALA A 348 7.94 -10.72 15.69
C ALA A 348 7.28 -12.10 15.51
N GLN A 349 5.96 -12.10 15.34
CA GLN A 349 5.18 -13.30 15.06
C GLN A 349 5.17 -13.62 13.56
N PRO A 350 4.79 -14.84 13.14
CA PRO A 350 4.70 -15.19 11.72
C PRO A 350 3.84 -14.21 10.89
N THR A 351 2.79 -13.66 11.49
CA THR A 351 1.86 -12.67 10.92
C THR A 351 2.36 -11.22 10.97
N THR A 352 3.50 -10.96 11.61
CA THR A 352 4.08 -9.62 11.69
C THR A 352 4.78 -9.25 10.38
N SER A 353 4.51 -8.04 9.90
CA SER A 353 5.24 -7.39 8.81
C SER A 353 5.95 -6.14 9.34
N ILE A 354 7.26 -6.05 9.12
CA ILE A 354 8.06 -4.90 9.52
C ILE A 354 8.40 -4.10 8.27
N ILE A 355 8.16 -2.80 8.31
CA ILE A 355 8.43 -1.87 7.21
C ILE A 355 9.40 -0.84 7.73
N VAL A 356 10.51 -0.63 7.03
CA VAL A 356 11.43 0.48 7.27
C VAL A 356 11.32 1.42 6.09
N THR A 357 10.71 2.58 6.29
CA THR A 357 10.55 3.61 5.25
C THR A 357 11.75 4.55 5.22
N SER A 358 11.87 5.36 4.16
CA SER A 358 12.88 6.42 4.08
C SER A 358 14.32 5.91 4.26
N VAL A 359 14.61 4.69 3.83
CA VAL A 359 15.95 4.08 3.97
C VAL A 359 16.97 4.92 3.17
N GLY A 360 18.03 5.34 3.85
CA GLY A 360 19.11 6.16 3.28
C GLY A 360 18.92 7.68 3.36
N VAL A 361 17.77 8.18 3.82
CA VAL A 361 17.45 9.64 3.89
C VAL A 361 18.27 10.38 4.97
N THR A 362 18.87 9.68 5.94
CA THR A 362 19.66 10.28 7.04
C THR A 362 20.95 9.51 7.33
N ASN A 363 21.69 9.98 8.34
CA ASN A 363 22.94 9.38 8.81
C ASN A 363 22.79 8.00 9.48
N TYR A 364 21.59 7.39 9.52
CA TYR A 364 21.45 6.02 10.01
C TYR A 364 22.37 5.11 9.20
N SER A 365 23.33 4.50 9.88
CA SER A 365 24.45 3.88 9.18
C SER A 365 23.99 2.73 8.27
N VAL A 366 24.70 2.54 7.16
CA VAL A 366 24.47 1.37 6.29
C VAL A 366 24.63 0.08 7.08
N GLU A 367 25.57 0.04 8.03
CA GLU A 367 25.77 -1.10 8.93
C GLU A 367 24.51 -1.44 9.73
N ASN A 368 23.81 -0.43 10.27
CA ASN A 368 22.56 -0.66 10.96
C ASN A 368 21.45 -1.19 10.04
N TYR A 369 21.36 -0.72 8.79
CA TYR A 369 20.44 -1.32 7.81
C TYR A 369 20.82 -2.76 7.45
N LEU A 370 22.13 -3.06 7.39
CA LEU A 370 22.63 -4.41 7.17
C LEU A 370 22.25 -5.34 8.33
N ASP A 371 22.28 -4.87 9.57
CA ASP A 371 21.86 -5.68 10.72
C ASP A 371 20.37 -5.99 10.71
N ILE A 372 19.54 -5.07 10.22
CA ILE A 372 18.10 -5.30 10.02
C ILE A 372 17.86 -6.44 9.03
N VAL A 373 18.49 -6.39 7.85
CA VAL A 373 18.28 -7.42 6.83
C VAL A 373 18.89 -8.77 7.23
N LYS A 374 20.00 -8.78 7.98
CA LYS A 374 20.55 -10.02 8.57
C LYS A 374 19.61 -10.62 9.61
N ALA A 375 19.02 -9.79 10.48
CA ALA A 375 18.08 -10.25 11.49
C ALA A 375 16.79 -10.81 10.87
N ALA A 376 16.39 -10.30 9.71
CA ALA A 376 15.21 -10.77 8.98
C ALA A 376 15.35 -12.20 8.44
N GLY A 377 16.57 -12.67 8.17
CA GLY A 377 16.84 -13.94 7.50
C GLY A 377 17.02 -13.76 6.01
#